data_AF-A0A0J7KU76-F1
#
_entry.id   AF-A0A0J7KU76-F1
#
_cell.length_a   1.000
_cell.length_b   1.000
_cell.length_c   1.000
_cell.angle_alpha   90.00
_cell.angle_beta   90.00
_cell.angle_gamma   90.00
#
_symmetry.space_group_name_H-M   'P 1'
#
loop_
_entity.id
_entity.type
_entity.pdbx_description
1 polymer ?
#
loop_
_entity_poly.entity_id
_entity_poly.type
_entity_poly.pdbx_seq_one_letter_code
_entity_poly.pdbx_strand_id
1 'polypeptide(L)'
;MHEILQRPLNGEKRKQLGKEAITEGCSNLRKRIVRENLRIGDTDAPIIPTLDVLRHAKKEAINEDLGAKKVKDEDLIQSIYRLNFENPYKGSITSVSYLPLKVCYGTGEQISVYQQYHNMHKNATSVSIDATGSVVRKLKRSLETKSAHIFYT
;
A
#
# COMPACT_ATOMS: atom_id res chain seq x y z
N MET A 1 4.13 -12.13 24.28
CA MET A 1 4.14 -10.88 23.49
C MET A 1 2.75 -10.27 23.57
N HIS A 2 2.60 -9.08 24.16
CA HIS A 2 1.36 -8.31 24.06
C HIS A 2 1.38 -7.59 22.70
N GLU A 3 0.46 -7.94 21.79
CA GLU A 3 0.25 -7.15 20.59
C GLU A 3 -0.32 -5.79 20.99
N ILE A 4 0.37 -4.72 20.61
CA ILE A 4 -0.12 -3.36 20.77
C ILE A 4 -1.25 -3.18 19.75
N LEU A 5 -2.48 -3.48 20.16
CA LEU A 5 -3.71 -3.14 19.46
C LEU A 5 -3.98 -1.64 19.66
N GLN A 6 -3.09 -0.78 19.15
CA GLN A 6 -3.37 0.66 19.12
C GLN A 6 -4.62 0.88 18.27
N ARG A 7 -5.65 1.50 18.86
CA ARG A 7 -6.84 1.90 18.12
C ARG A 7 -6.40 2.86 17.02
N PRO A 8 -6.64 2.55 15.73
CA PRO A 8 -6.38 3.53 14.68
C PRO A 8 -7.22 4.77 15.00
N LEU A 9 -6.58 5.94 14.93
CA LEU A 9 -7.23 7.25 15.09
C LEU A 9 -8.64 7.24 14.50
N ASN A 10 -9.65 7.63 15.27
CA ASN A 10 -11.02 7.69 14.79
C ASN A 10 -11.13 8.69 13.61
N GLY A 11 -12.12 8.51 12.72
CA GLY A 11 -12.18 9.25 11.46
C GLY A 11 -12.15 10.77 11.61
N GLU A 12 -12.86 11.32 12.60
CA GLU A 12 -12.88 12.76 12.86
C GLU A 12 -11.55 13.29 13.40
N LYS A 13 -10.97 12.68 14.45
CA LYS A 13 -9.66 13.12 14.96
C LYS A 13 -8.58 12.92 13.91
N ARG A 14 -8.69 11.90 13.06
CA ARG A 14 -7.76 11.66 11.97
C ARG A 14 -7.75 12.82 10.97
N LYS A 15 -8.93 13.32 10.59
CA LYS A 15 -9.04 14.52 9.73
C LYS A 15 -8.48 15.77 10.41
N GLN A 16 -8.85 15.99 11.68
CA GLN A 16 -8.37 17.14 12.45
C GLN A 16 -6.85 17.14 12.59
N LEU A 17 -6.28 16.06 13.13
CA LEU A 17 -4.84 15.91 13.32
C LEU A 17 -4.07 15.88 11.99
N GLY A 18 -4.69 15.38 10.91
CA GLY A 18 -4.13 15.44 9.57
C GLY A 18 -3.92 16.89 9.11
N LYS A 19 -4.89 17.77 9.32
CA LYS A 19 -4.77 19.21 9.01
C LYS A 19 -3.74 19.91 9.90
N GLU A 20 -3.76 19.66 11.20
CA GLU A 20 -2.77 20.21 12.13
C GLU A 20 -1.34 19.77 11.75
N ALA A 21 -1.15 18.50 11.36
CA ALA A 21 0.13 17.95 10.92
C ALA A 21 0.66 18.56 9.61
N ILE A 22 -0.21 19.10 8.74
CA ILE A 22 0.21 19.85 7.56
C ILE A 22 0.95 21.11 8.00
N THR A 23 0.35 21.87 8.92
CA THR A 23 0.86 23.17 9.38
C THR A 23 2.09 23.04 10.29
N GLU A 24 2.05 22.23 11.34
CA GLU A 24 3.10 22.21 12.38
C GLU A 24 4.12 21.06 12.24
N GLY A 25 3.79 20.03 11.43
CA GLY A 25 4.58 18.83 11.23
C GLY A 25 4.34 17.74 12.29
N CYS A 26 4.34 16.46 11.85
CA CYS A 26 3.93 15.31 12.69
C CYS A 26 4.73 15.16 13.99
N SER A 27 6.04 15.45 13.97
CA SER A 27 6.90 15.33 15.16
C SER A 27 6.57 16.39 16.22
N ASN A 28 6.28 17.62 15.79
CA ASN A 28 5.92 18.71 16.70
C ASN A 28 4.51 18.53 17.23
N LEU A 29 3.57 18.13 16.36
CA LEU A 29 2.22 17.74 16.75
C LEU A 29 2.24 16.65 17.83
N ARG A 30 3.05 15.59 17.66
CA ARG A 30 3.16 14.54 18.68
C ARG A 30 3.71 15.09 20.00
N LYS A 31 4.76 15.93 19.96
CA LYS A 31 5.32 16.55 21.17
C LYS A 31 4.28 17.41 21.89
N ARG A 32 3.45 18.14 21.16
CA ARG A 32 2.35 18.95 21.71
C ARG A 32 1.30 18.07 22.39
N ILE A 33 0.80 17.04 21.70
CA ILE A 33 -0.16 16.08 22.26
C ILE A 33 0.41 15.42 23.53
N VAL A 34 1.67 14.99 23.52
CA VAL A 34 2.35 14.42 24.69
C VAL A 34 2.33 15.41 25.85
N ARG A 35 2.71 16.68 25.60
CA ARG A 35 2.74 17.72 26.64
C ARG A 35 1.36 18.04 27.22
N GLU A 36 0.33 18.00 26.38
CA GLU A 36 -1.06 18.28 26.78
C GLU A 36 -1.69 17.11 27.57
N ASN A 37 -1.23 15.86 27.35
CA ASN A 37 -1.92 14.66 27.83
C ASN A 37 -1.11 13.83 28.84
N LEU A 38 0.20 14.05 28.99
CA LEU A 38 1.05 13.33 29.93
C LEU A 38 1.72 14.27 30.93
N ARG A 39 1.80 13.84 32.18
CA ARG A 39 2.63 14.45 33.21
C ARG A 39 4.02 13.80 33.23
N ILE A 40 4.97 14.49 33.85
CA ILE A 40 6.33 13.97 34.05
C ILE A 40 6.22 12.69 34.89
N GLY A 41 6.68 11.57 34.33
CA GLY A 41 6.63 10.25 34.96
C GLY A 41 5.56 9.31 34.41
N ASP A 42 4.62 9.79 33.59
CA ASP A 42 3.62 8.94 32.96
C ASP A 42 4.23 8.11 31.82
N THR A 43 3.82 6.84 31.70
CA THR A 43 4.12 5.98 30.55
C THR A 43 3.29 6.38 29.33
N ASP A 44 3.83 6.17 28.12
CA ASP A 44 3.17 6.51 26.84
C ASP A 44 1.70 6.03 26.81
N ALA A 45 0.76 6.98 26.81
CA ALA A 45 -0.66 6.66 26.88
C ALA A 45 -1.22 6.19 25.52
N PRO A 46 -2.17 5.24 25.50
CA PRO A 46 -2.82 4.76 24.26
C PRO A 46 -3.55 5.84 23.46
N ILE A 47 -3.80 7.01 24.07
CA ILE A 47 -4.43 8.16 23.42
C ILE A 47 -3.48 8.87 22.45
N ILE A 48 -2.16 8.68 22.59
CA ILE A 48 -1.13 9.39 21.82
C ILE A 48 -0.86 8.61 20.54
N PRO A 49 -1.17 9.18 19.37
CA PRO A 49 -0.88 8.51 18.12
C PRO A 49 0.63 8.38 17.89
N THR A 50 1.03 7.26 17.29
CA THR A 50 2.40 7.10 16.81
C THR A 50 2.66 8.01 15.62
N LEU A 51 3.95 8.28 15.36
CA LEU A 51 4.35 9.12 14.23
C LEU A 51 3.85 8.58 12.89
N ASP A 52 3.81 7.27 12.71
CA ASP A 52 3.36 6.66 11.47
C ASP A 52 1.87 6.88 11.23
N VAL A 53 1.05 6.82 12.29
CA VAL A 53 -0.37 7.13 12.20
C VAL A 53 -0.56 8.62 11.87
N LEU A 54 0.22 9.53 12.45
CA LEU A 54 0.16 10.96 12.12
C LEU A 54 0.62 11.25 10.69
N ARG A 55 1.67 10.57 10.19
CA ARG A 55 2.12 10.69 8.79
C ARG A 55 1.05 10.21 7.82
N HIS A 56 0.38 9.11 8.14
CA HIS A 56 -0.75 8.63 7.35
C HIS A 56 -1.92 9.62 7.35
N ALA A 57 -2.28 10.17 8.52
CA ALA A 57 -3.33 11.18 8.63
C ALA A 57 -2.99 12.45 7.83
N LYS A 58 -1.72 12.91 7.88
CA LYS A 58 -1.22 14.03 7.08
C LYS A 58 -1.36 13.75 5.57
N LYS A 59 -0.93 12.57 5.12
CA LYS A 59 -1.04 12.17 3.71
C LYS A 59 -2.50 12.15 3.24
N GLU A 60 -3.39 11.61 4.06
CA GLU A 60 -4.83 11.58 3.76
C GLU A 60 -5.41 12.99 3.65
N ALA A 61 -5.05 13.90 4.56
CA ALA A 61 -5.48 15.29 4.51
C ALA A 61 -4.94 16.04 3.28
N ILE A 62 -3.65 15.84 2.92
CA ILE A 62 -3.06 16.40 1.69
C ILE A 62 -3.78 15.88 0.45
N ASN A 63 -4.08 14.59 0.40
CA ASN A 63 -4.79 14.01 -0.74
C ASN A 63 -6.22 14.54 -0.86
N GLU A 64 -6.91 14.77 0.27
CA GLU A 64 -8.24 15.39 0.30
C GLU A 64 -8.18 16.85 -0.21
N ASP A 65 -7.18 17.63 0.23
CA ASP A 65 -6.97 19.03 -0.16
C ASP A 65 -6.59 19.19 -1.63
N LEU A 66 -5.72 18.31 -2.15
CA LEU A 66 -5.32 18.27 -3.56
C LEU A 66 -6.41 17.71 -4.49
N GLY A 67 -7.57 17.29 -3.96
CA GLY A 67 -8.61 16.65 -4.75
C GLY A 67 -8.18 15.30 -5.35
N ALA A 68 -7.08 14.73 -4.87
CA ALA A 68 -6.60 13.40 -5.23
C ALA A 68 -7.53 12.36 -4.58
N LYS A 69 -8.74 12.22 -5.13
CA LYS A 69 -9.59 11.06 -4.87
C LYS A 69 -8.74 9.82 -5.11
N LYS A 70 -8.83 8.83 -4.22
CA LYS A 70 -8.36 7.48 -4.54
C LYS A 70 -9.06 7.06 -5.83
N VAL A 71 -8.40 7.23 -6.98
CA VAL A 71 -8.85 6.66 -8.23
C VAL A 71 -8.85 5.17 -7.94
N LYS A 72 -10.05 4.60 -7.81
CA LYS A 72 -10.23 3.21 -7.35
C LYS A 72 -9.53 2.20 -8.27
N ASP A 73 -9.17 2.65 -9.48
CA ASP A 73 -8.57 1.87 -10.56
C ASP A 73 -7.38 2.62 -11.19
N GLU A 74 -6.51 3.24 -10.38
CA GLU A 74 -5.24 3.73 -10.91
C GLU A 74 -4.35 2.54 -11.26
N ASP A 75 -4.28 2.23 -12.56
CA ASP A 75 -3.33 1.26 -13.10
C ASP A 75 -1.91 1.77 -12.79
N LEU A 76 -1.19 1.02 -11.94
CA LEU A 76 0.17 1.33 -11.54
C LEU A 76 1.09 1.53 -12.75
N ILE A 77 0.89 0.75 -13.82
CA ILE A 77 1.66 0.88 -15.07
C ILE A 77 1.36 2.23 -15.72
N GLN A 78 0.10 2.65 -15.72
CA GLN A 78 -0.32 3.96 -16.25
C GLN A 78 0.24 5.11 -15.40
N SER A 79 0.30 4.95 -14.07
CA SER A 79 0.90 5.94 -13.17
C SER A 79 2.41 6.04 -13.40
N ILE A 80 3.13 4.93 -13.53
CA ILE A 80 4.57 4.91 -13.87
C ILE A 80 4.81 5.50 -15.25
N TYR A 81 3.95 5.19 -16.23
CA TYR A 81 3.99 5.81 -17.55
C TYR A 81 3.88 7.33 -17.47
N ARG A 82 2.95 7.86 -16.66
CA ARG A 82 2.80 9.31 -16.45
C ARG A 82 4.03 9.91 -15.77
N LEU A 83 4.57 9.25 -14.75
CA LEU A 83 5.78 9.71 -14.05
C LEU A 83 6.97 9.85 -15.02
N ASN A 84 7.06 9.06 -16.09
CA ASN A 84 8.11 9.22 -17.10
C ASN A 84 8.14 10.61 -17.76
N PHE A 85 7.02 11.34 -17.71
CA PHE A 85 6.92 12.69 -18.27
C PHE A 85 7.01 13.79 -17.20
N GLU A 86 7.05 13.44 -15.92
CA GLU A 86 7.07 14.38 -14.79
C GLU A 86 8.48 14.51 -14.19
N ASN A 87 8.82 15.70 -13.70
CA ASN A 87 10.03 15.87 -12.91
C ASN A 87 9.83 15.28 -11.50
N PRO A 88 10.85 14.66 -10.88
CA PRO A 88 12.24 14.48 -11.34
C PRO A 88 12.47 13.19 -12.17
N TYR A 89 11.43 12.42 -12.46
CA TYR A 89 11.56 11.07 -13.02
C TYR A 89 11.75 11.05 -14.54
N LYS A 90 11.57 12.18 -15.21
CA LYS A 90 11.81 12.36 -16.64
C LYS A 90 13.20 11.87 -17.03
N GLY A 91 13.24 10.90 -17.95
CA GLY A 91 14.50 10.29 -18.43
C GLY A 91 15.12 9.26 -17.48
N SER A 92 14.60 9.11 -16.26
CA SER A 92 15.02 8.04 -15.33
C SER A 92 14.28 6.72 -15.60
N ILE A 93 13.12 6.77 -16.25
CA ILE A 93 12.31 5.61 -16.62
C ILE A 93 12.62 5.28 -18.09
N THR A 94 13.40 4.22 -18.33
CA THR A 94 13.90 3.85 -19.66
C THR A 94 12.85 3.15 -20.53
N SER A 95 11.95 2.36 -19.93
CA SER A 95 10.84 1.73 -20.64
C SER A 95 9.67 1.41 -19.70
N VAL A 96 8.46 1.50 -20.24
CA VAL A 96 7.21 1.04 -19.60
C VAL A 96 6.47 0.25 -20.66
N SER A 97 6.35 -1.07 -20.47
CA SER A 97 5.74 -1.95 -21.47
C SER A 97 4.47 -2.62 -20.94
N TYR A 98 3.42 -2.57 -21.75
CA TYR A 98 2.18 -3.32 -21.58
C TYR A 98 2.16 -4.46 -22.60
N LEU A 99 2.97 -5.50 -22.38
CA LEU A 99 2.86 -6.71 -23.19
C LEU A 99 2.12 -7.77 -22.37
N PRO A 100 0.86 -8.11 -22.69
CA PRO A 100 0.23 -9.25 -22.06
C PRO A 100 1.05 -10.49 -22.38
N LEU A 101 1.51 -11.20 -21.35
CA LEU A 101 2.11 -12.51 -21.52
C LEU A 101 1.05 -13.43 -22.12
N LYS A 102 1.17 -13.72 -23.41
CA LYS A 102 0.33 -14.70 -24.10
C LYS A 102 1.00 -16.06 -23.98
N VAL A 103 0.44 -16.91 -23.13
CA VAL A 103 0.85 -18.32 -23.05
C VAL A 103 0.07 -19.09 -24.10
N CYS A 104 0.78 -19.66 -25.07
CA CYS A 104 0.18 -20.57 -26.05
C CYS A 104 0.05 -21.96 -25.42
N TYR A 105 -1.17 -22.50 -25.40
CA TYR A 105 -1.46 -23.85 -24.93
C TYR A 105 -1.57 -24.77 -26.14
N GLY A 106 -0.78 -25.85 -26.15
CA GLY A 106 -0.68 -26.74 -27.32
C GLY A 106 -1.60 -27.96 -27.25
N THR A 107 -2.06 -28.33 -26.05
CA THR A 107 -2.88 -29.53 -25.81
C THR A 107 -4.30 -29.17 -25.36
N GLY A 108 -5.27 -30.05 -25.64
CA GLY A 108 -6.67 -29.83 -25.28
C GLY A 108 -6.88 -29.71 -23.76
N GLU A 109 -6.10 -30.47 -22.98
CA GLU A 109 -6.09 -30.43 -21.52
C GLU A 109 -5.61 -29.07 -21.02
N GLN A 110 -4.52 -28.54 -21.57
CA GLN A 110 -4.00 -27.22 -21.20
C GLN A 110 -5.01 -26.10 -21.51
N ILE A 111 -5.68 -26.18 -22.66
CA ILE A 111 -6.73 -25.22 -23.04
C ILE A 111 -7.92 -25.31 -22.08
N SER A 112 -8.36 -26.52 -21.73
CA SER A 112 -9.47 -26.73 -20.79
C SER A 112 -9.15 -26.18 -19.40
N VAL A 113 -7.94 -26.45 -18.87
CA VAL A 113 -7.47 -25.90 -17.60
C VAL A 113 -7.42 -24.38 -17.64
N TYR A 114 -6.90 -23.80 -18.73
CA TYR A 114 -6.88 -22.35 -18.91
C TYR A 114 -8.30 -21.74 -18.94
N GLN A 115 -9.24 -22.34 -19.66
CA GLN A 115 -10.62 -21.86 -19.75
C GLN A 115 -11.32 -21.92 -18.38
N GLN A 116 -11.18 -23.03 -17.65
CA GLN A 116 -11.72 -23.17 -16.30
C GLN A 116 -11.14 -22.10 -15.36
N TYR A 117 -9.83 -21.92 -15.39
CA TYR A 117 -9.14 -20.92 -14.58
C TYR A 117 -9.54 -19.48 -14.95
N HIS A 118 -9.62 -19.16 -16.24
CA HIS A 118 -10.06 -17.87 -16.74
C HIS A 118 -11.50 -17.55 -16.30
N ASN A 119 -12.41 -18.52 -16.40
CA ASN A 119 -13.81 -18.38 -15.97
C ASN A 119 -13.93 -18.12 -14.46
N MET A 120 -13.06 -18.72 -13.65
CA MET A 120 -13.01 -18.51 -12.19
C MET A 120 -12.45 -17.14 -11.79
N HIS A 121 -11.50 -16.60 -12.56
CA HIS A 121 -10.71 -15.43 -12.15
C HIS A 121 -10.92 -14.16 -13.00
N LYS A 122 -11.82 -14.21 -14.00
CA LYS A 122 -12.39 -13.06 -14.74
C LYS A 122 -11.42 -11.88 -14.92
N ASN A 123 -10.31 -12.14 -15.62
CA ASN A 123 -9.27 -11.18 -16.05
C ASN A 123 -8.26 -10.68 -15.00
N ALA A 124 -8.34 -11.09 -13.73
CA ALA A 124 -7.44 -10.58 -12.70
C ALA A 124 -6.56 -11.69 -12.13
N THR A 125 -5.47 -12.00 -12.84
CA THR A 125 -4.47 -12.96 -12.36
C THR A 125 -3.07 -12.39 -12.51
N SER A 126 -2.34 -12.32 -11.40
CA SER A 126 -0.94 -11.93 -11.39
C SER A 126 -0.05 -13.15 -11.16
N VAL A 127 0.97 -13.28 -11.98
CA VAL A 127 2.10 -14.18 -11.76
C VAL A 127 3.29 -13.30 -11.41
N SER A 128 3.99 -13.62 -10.34
CA SER A 128 5.22 -12.94 -9.95
C SER A 128 6.39 -13.87 -10.27
N ILE A 129 7.41 -13.34 -10.95
CA ILE A 129 8.62 -14.05 -11.33
C ILE A 129 9.80 -13.27 -10.77
N ASP A 130 10.77 -13.94 -10.16
CA ASP A 130 11.96 -13.29 -9.63
C ASP A 130 13.01 -13.02 -10.73
N ALA A 131 14.13 -12.40 -10.35
CA ALA A 131 15.23 -12.10 -11.27
C ALA A 131 15.91 -13.36 -11.85
N THR A 132 15.66 -14.55 -11.31
CA THR A 132 16.19 -15.83 -11.81
C THR A 132 15.26 -16.51 -12.81
N GLY A 133 14.05 -15.99 -12.99
CA GLY A 133 13.01 -16.62 -13.82
C GLY A 133 12.13 -17.61 -13.05
N SER A 134 12.28 -17.72 -11.74
CA SER A 134 11.51 -18.64 -10.90
C SER A 134 10.16 -18.02 -10.52
N VAL A 135 9.10 -18.84 -10.52
CA VAL A 135 7.76 -18.39 -10.11
C VAL A 135 7.72 -18.18 -8.60
N VAL A 136 7.41 -16.96 -8.18
CA VAL A 136 7.35 -16.59 -6.77
C VAL A 136 5.93 -16.77 -6.24
N ARG A 137 5.81 -17.47 -5.11
CA ARG A 137 4.53 -17.76 -4.47
C ARG A 137 4.42 -17.04 -3.13
N LYS A 138 3.24 -16.50 -2.82
CA LYS A 138 2.97 -16.02 -1.46
C LYS A 138 3.08 -17.20 -0.48
N LEU A 139 3.82 -16.99 0.60
CA LEU A 139 3.96 -17.95 1.68
C LEU A 139 2.58 -18.22 2.30
N LYS A 140 2.18 -19.50 2.36
CA LYS A 140 1.05 -19.92 3.19
C LYS A 140 1.52 -19.90 4.64
N ARG A 141 0.89 -19.06 5.46
CA ARG A 141 1.04 -19.08 6.92
C ARG A 141 0.10 -20.14 7.51
N SER A 142 0.29 -20.47 8.77
CA SER A 142 -0.66 -21.29 9.54
C SER A 142 -2.07 -20.69 9.45
N LEU A 143 -3.10 -21.56 9.42
CA LEU A 143 -4.52 -21.21 9.24
C LEU A 143 -4.92 -20.74 7.82
N GLU A 144 -4.27 -21.27 6.78
CA GLU A 144 -4.56 -21.00 5.36
C GLU A 144 -4.44 -19.53 4.90
N THR A 145 -3.93 -18.64 5.76
CA THR A 145 -3.73 -17.24 5.42
C THR A 145 -2.50 -17.06 4.53
N LYS A 146 -2.62 -16.25 3.47
CA LYS A 146 -1.49 -15.91 2.58
C LYS A 146 -0.76 -14.69 3.12
N SER A 147 0.56 -14.67 3.02
CA SER A 147 1.32 -13.47 3.37
C SER A 147 0.96 -12.27 2.48
N ALA A 148 0.94 -11.08 3.08
CA ALA A 148 0.77 -9.84 2.31
C ALA A 148 1.96 -9.61 1.36
N HIS A 149 3.17 -9.92 1.83
CA HIS A 149 4.43 -9.79 1.09
C HIS A 149 4.71 -11.01 0.22
N ILE A 150 5.46 -10.78 -0.85
CA ILE A 150 6.04 -11.81 -1.72
C ILE A 150 7.43 -12.13 -1.15
N PHE A 151 7.75 -13.42 -1.02
CA PHE A 151 9.03 -13.89 -0.49
C PHE A 151 9.74 -14.71 -1.56
N TYR A 152 11.04 -14.47 -1.71
CA TYR A 152 11.91 -15.29 -2.54
C TYR A 152 12.30 -16.55 -1.74
N THR A 153 12.18 -17.72 -2.36
CA THR A 153 12.75 -18.99 -1.88
C THR A 153 14.07 -19.25 -2.55
#